data_AF-A0A9D7WVG8-F1
#
_entry.id   AF-A0A9D7WVG8-F1
#
_cell.length_a   1.000
_cell.length_b   1.000
_cell.length_c   1.000
_cell.angle_alpha   90.00
_cell.angle_beta   90.00
_cell.angle_gamma   90.00
#
_symmetry.space_group_name_H-M   'P 1'
#
loop_
_entity.id
_entity.type
_entity.pdbx_description
1 polymer ?
#
loop_
_entity_poly.entity_id
_entity_poly.type
_entity_poly.pdbx_seq_one_letter_code
_entity_poly.pdbx_strand_id
1 'polypeptide(L)'
;VERGCIFQSTSDTETFIHLIAISRGSNVVERVTDALRQVEGAYSLVAMTREKLIGVRDPKGVRPLVLGKIGESMVLASETCALDIIGADFVRDIEPGELVVIDKTGLHSFKPFVPTSTKFCVFEYIYFARPDSNVDGRNVYQIRKNIGAELARESRIEADVVVPVPDSGVPAAIGYAKESGIPFELGIIRNHYVGRTFIEPTQQIRNLGVKLKHNANAAYLKDKRVVLIDDSIVRGTTSVKIVDMVRSAGAKEVHMCISSPPITDPCFYGIDTPERSELMAAQNDREAMRKIVGVDSLSFISFDGLYKAVGHEGRNNDNPQYCDACFSGDYPIRLTDMEAGPQPKQLSLLKTRD
;
A
#
# COMPACT_ATOMS: atom_id res chain seq x y z
N VAL A 1 -29.80 3.14 -6.81
CA VAL A 1 -30.87 2.96 -5.80
C VAL A 1 -32.22 3.49 -6.28
N GLU A 2 -32.31 4.73 -6.80
CA GLU A 2 -33.58 5.31 -7.27
C GLU A 2 -34.33 4.49 -8.34
N ARG A 3 -33.60 3.71 -9.15
CA ARG A 3 -34.17 2.79 -10.16
C ARG A 3 -34.65 1.44 -9.59
N GLY A 4 -34.70 1.29 -8.26
CA GLY A 4 -35.18 0.09 -7.59
C GLY A 4 -34.18 -1.08 -7.50
N CYS A 5 -32.88 -0.84 -7.75
CA CYS A 5 -31.86 -1.88 -7.56
C CYS A 5 -31.76 -2.28 -6.07
N ILE A 6 -31.83 -3.57 -5.80
CA ILE A 6 -31.69 -4.15 -4.45
C ILE A 6 -30.25 -4.63 -4.28
N PHE A 7 -29.55 -4.10 -3.28
CA PHE A 7 -28.20 -4.51 -2.90
C PHE A 7 -28.25 -5.54 -1.78
N GLN A 8 -27.42 -6.58 -1.89
CA GLN A 8 -27.27 -7.67 -0.92
C GLN A 8 -26.00 -7.53 -0.08
N SER A 9 -25.07 -6.67 -0.50
CA SER A 9 -23.78 -6.43 0.14
C SER A 9 -23.47 -4.94 0.24
N THR A 10 -22.40 -4.62 0.95
CA THR A 10 -21.79 -3.28 0.97
C THR A 10 -20.54 -3.22 0.08
N SER A 11 -20.40 -4.14 -0.87
CA SER A 11 -19.22 -4.22 -1.75
C SER A 11 -19.40 -3.36 -2.99
N ASP A 12 -18.38 -2.57 -3.32
CA ASP A 12 -18.33 -1.77 -4.55
C ASP A 12 -18.50 -2.64 -5.81
N THR A 13 -18.05 -3.90 -5.77
CA THR A 13 -18.23 -4.87 -6.86
C THR A 13 -19.69 -5.06 -7.23
N GLU A 14 -20.61 -5.05 -6.26
CA GLU A 14 -22.04 -5.19 -6.53
C GLU A 14 -22.60 -3.96 -7.28
N THR A 15 -22.04 -2.77 -7.02
CA THR A 15 -22.36 -1.55 -7.77
C THR A 15 -22.01 -1.72 -9.25
N PHE A 16 -20.83 -2.24 -9.58
CA PHE A 16 -20.46 -2.53 -10.97
C PHE A 16 -21.43 -3.53 -11.62
N ILE A 17 -21.81 -4.60 -10.92
CA ILE A 17 -22.76 -5.60 -11.43
C ILE A 17 -24.11 -4.95 -11.75
N HIS A 18 -24.64 -4.11 -10.85
CA HIS A 18 -25.89 -3.41 -11.11
C HIS A 18 -25.80 -2.46 -12.30
N LEU A 19 -24.73 -1.67 -12.40
CA LEU A 19 -24.52 -0.74 -13.51
C LEU A 19 -24.44 -1.49 -14.87
N ILE A 20 -23.74 -2.62 -14.90
CA ILE A 20 -23.65 -3.49 -16.09
C ILE A 20 -25.03 -4.05 -16.45
N ALA A 21 -25.81 -4.49 -15.46
CA ALA A 21 -27.12 -5.11 -15.68
C ALA A 21 -28.16 -4.13 -16.25
N ILE A 22 -28.12 -2.86 -15.85
CA ILE A 22 -29.06 -1.82 -16.33
C ILE A 22 -28.60 -1.13 -17.61
N SER A 23 -27.37 -1.40 -18.07
CA SER A 23 -26.82 -0.80 -19.28
C SER A 23 -27.62 -1.22 -20.52
N ARG A 24 -27.80 -0.27 -21.44
CA ARG A 24 -28.44 -0.50 -22.76
C ARG A 24 -27.45 -0.91 -23.85
N GLY A 25 -26.18 -1.16 -23.51
CA GLY A 25 -25.16 -1.62 -24.45
C GLY A 25 -25.58 -2.89 -25.19
N SER A 26 -25.22 -2.99 -26.47
CA SER A 26 -25.61 -4.08 -27.36
C SER A 26 -24.91 -5.40 -27.03
N ASN A 27 -23.70 -5.32 -26.46
CA ASN A 27 -22.88 -6.45 -26.08
C ASN A 27 -22.21 -6.25 -24.71
N VAL A 28 -21.59 -7.30 -24.17
CA VAL A 28 -20.99 -7.25 -22.82
C VAL A 28 -19.88 -6.20 -22.69
N VAL A 29 -19.07 -5.98 -23.72
CA VAL A 29 -17.95 -5.01 -23.68
C VAL A 29 -18.50 -3.59 -23.60
N GLU A 30 -19.55 -3.29 -24.37
CA GLU A 30 -20.25 -2.00 -24.30
C GLU A 30 -20.92 -1.80 -22.94
N ARG A 31 -21.57 -2.82 -22.37
CA ARG A 31 -22.23 -2.71 -21.06
C ARG A 31 -21.24 -2.50 -19.92
N VAL A 32 -20.11 -3.21 -19.95
CA VAL A 32 -19.00 -3.01 -19.01
C VAL A 32 -18.44 -1.60 -19.17
N THR A 33 -18.18 -1.16 -20.40
CA THR A 33 -17.70 0.19 -20.69
C THR A 33 -18.64 1.29 -20.18
N ASP A 34 -19.95 1.13 -20.41
CA ASP A 34 -20.99 2.06 -19.94
C ASP A 34 -21.06 2.13 -18.41
N ALA A 35 -20.94 0.99 -17.73
CA ALA A 35 -20.88 0.93 -16.28
C ALA A 35 -19.62 1.64 -15.73
N LEU A 36 -18.45 1.35 -16.31
CA LEU A 36 -17.17 1.92 -15.86
C LEU A 36 -17.13 3.44 -15.99
N ARG A 37 -17.78 4.02 -17.01
CA ARG A 37 -17.86 5.48 -17.20
C ARG A 37 -18.66 6.21 -16.12
N GLN A 38 -19.45 5.48 -15.33
CA GLN A 38 -20.28 6.04 -14.25
C GLN A 38 -19.60 5.94 -12.88
N VAL A 39 -18.44 5.30 -12.78
CA VAL A 39 -17.74 5.09 -11.51
C VAL A 39 -16.52 5.99 -11.43
N GLU A 40 -16.45 6.77 -10.35
CA GLU A 40 -15.28 7.57 -9.98
C GLU A 40 -14.56 6.86 -8.84
N GLY A 41 -13.29 6.50 -9.04
CA GLY A 41 -12.49 5.81 -8.03
C GLY A 41 -11.35 5.01 -8.64
N ALA A 42 -10.64 4.28 -7.79
CA ALA A 42 -9.57 3.37 -8.18
C ALA A 42 -10.10 1.95 -8.33
N TYR A 43 -9.77 1.28 -9.43
CA TYR A 43 -10.19 -0.10 -9.63
C TYR A 43 -9.26 -0.86 -10.60
N SER A 44 -8.96 -2.10 -10.23
CA SER A 44 -8.46 -3.15 -11.12
C SER A 44 -9.46 -4.29 -11.05
N LEU A 45 -10.21 -4.52 -12.12
CA LEU A 45 -11.31 -5.48 -12.14
C LEU A 45 -10.97 -6.67 -13.03
N VAL A 46 -11.35 -7.86 -12.56
CA VAL A 46 -11.44 -9.05 -13.39
C VAL A 46 -12.88 -9.54 -13.33
N ALA A 47 -13.50 -9.70 -14.51
CA ALA A 47 -14.85 -10.21 -14.66
C ALA A 47 -14.86 -11.36 -15.65
N MET A 48 -15.76 -12.32 -15.44
CA MET A 48 -15.88 -13.48 -16.31
C MET A 48 -17.33 -13.70 -16.70
N THR A 49 -17.53 -14.06 -17.97
CA THR A 49 -18.79 -14.60 -18.49
C THR A 49 -18.55 -16.01 -19.00
N ARG A 50 -19.58 -16.66 -19.52
CA ARG A 50 -19.46 -18.01 -20.10
C ARG A 50 -18.37 -18.11 -21.19
N GLU A 51 -18.15 -17.05 -21.96
CA GLU A 51 -17.29 -17.08 -23.14
C GLU A 51 -16.09 -16.12 -23.09
N LYS A 52 -16.01 -15.25 -22.07
CA LYS A 52 -15.03 -14.15 -22.03
C LYS A 52 -14.48 -13.94 -20.62
N LEU A 53 -13.17 -13.72 -20.53
CA LEU A 53 -12.48 -13.14 -19.38
C LEU A 53 -12.17 -11.68 -19.69
N ILE A 54 -12.50 -10.76 -18.78
CA ILE A 54 -12.37 -9.32 -18.96
C ILE A 54 -11.47 -8.79 -17.86
N GLY A 55 -10.43 -8.04 -18.22
CA GLY A 55 -9.57 -7.31 -17.30
C GLY A 55 -9.70 -5.81 -17.54
N VAL A 56 -9.77 -5.02 -16.48
CA VAL A 56 -9.93 -3.56 -16.59
C VAL A 56 -9.06 -2.87 -15.56
N ARG A 57 -8.38 -1.81 -15.97
CA ARG A 57 -7.69 -0.88 -15.07
C ARG A 57 -8.32 0.51 -15.18
N ASP A 58 -8.50 1.20 -14.06
CA ASP A 58 -9.09 2.54 -14.03
C ASP A 58 -8.27 3.55 -14.88
N PRO A 59 -8.86 4.66 -15.36
CA PRO A 59 -8.20 5.59 -16.27
C PRO A 59 -6.89 6.18 -15.74
N LYS A 60 -6.72 6.29 -14.42
CA LYS A 60 -5.50 6.79 -13.80
C LYS A 60 -4.54 5.67 -13.41
N GLY A 61 -4.98 4.42 -13.47
CA GLY A 61 -4.18 3.23 -13.20
C GLY A 61 -3.69 3.17 -11.78
N VAL A 62 -4.53 3.54 -10.80
CA VAL A 62 -4.12 3.67 -9.39
C VAL A 62 -3.68 2.32 -8.81
N ARG A 63 -4.43 1.26 -9.12
CA ARG A 63 -4.14 -0.12 -8.69
C ARG A 63 -3.45 -0.90 -9.81
N PRO A 64 -2.60 -1.87 -9.47
CA PRO A 64 -1.92 -2.68 -10.46
C PRO A 64 -2.83 -3.76 -11.06
N LEU A 65 -2.55 -4.14 -12.29
CA LEU A 65 -3.13 -5.29 -12.98
C LEU A 65 -2.14 -5.71 -14.07
N VAL A 66 -1.72 -6.97 -14.05
CA VAL A 66 -0.75 -7.53 -14.99
C VAL A 66 -1.36 -8.65 -15.80
N LEU A 67 -0.86 -8.79 -17.03
CA LEU A 67 -1.17 -9.89 -17.94
C LEU A 67 0.00 -10.86 -17.98
N GLY A 68 -0.29 -12.14 -17.78
CA GLY A 68 0.64 -13.26 -17.96
C GLY A 68 0.11 -14.30 -18.95
N LYS A 69 0.95 -15.28 -19.28
CA LYS A 69 0.64 -16.39 -20.18
C LYS A 69 1.16 -17.73 -19.65
N ILE A 70 0.33 -18.76 -19.63
CA ILE A 70 0.68 -20.16 -19.31
C ILE A 70 0.35 -21.05 -20.50
N GLY A 71 1.37 -21.61 -21.18
CA GLY A 71 1.14 -22.26 -22.46
C GLY A 71 0.42 -21.30 -23.42
N GLU A 72 -0.78 -21.62 -23.89
CA GLU A 72 -1.62 -20.70 -24.69
C GLU A 72 -2.69 -19.94 -23.89
N SER A 73 -2.78 -20.15 -22.59
CA SER A 73 -3.78 -19.50 -21.72
C SER A 73 -3.29 -18.17 -21.19
N MET A 74 -4.16 -17.16 -21.20
CA MET A 74 -3.86 -15.85 -20.60
C MET A 74 -4.29 -15.81 -19.13
N VAL A 75 -3.51 -15.09 -18.31
CA VAL A 75 -3.74 -14.94 -16.87
C VAL A 75 -3.75 -13.46 -16.52
N LEU A 76 -4.67 -13.04 -15.66
CA LEU A 76 -4.69 -11.71 -15.07
C LEU A 76 -4.42 -11.82 -13.58
N ALA A 77 -3.56 -10.96 -13.04
CA ALA A 77 -3.25 -10.90 -11.63
C ALA A 77 -3.00 -9.46 -11.19
N SER A 78 -3.16 -9.15 -9.90
CA SER A 78 -2.78 -7.82 -9.40
C SER A 78 -1.26 -7.59 -9.43
N GLU A 79 -0.46 -8.64 -9.24
CA GLU A 79 1.00 -8.57 -9.16
C GLU A 79 1.66 -9.73 -9.91
N THR A 80 2.88 -9.51 -10.42
CA THR A 80 3.63 -10.55 -11.17
C THR A 80 4.00 -11.74 -10.31
N CYS A 81 4.14 -11.56 -9.01
CA CYS A 81 4.53 -12.63 -8.11
C CYS A 81 3.52 -13.79 -8.10
N ALA A 82 2.26 -13.54 -8.47
CA ALA A 82 1.25 -14.57 -8.66
C ALA A 82 1.48 -15.37 -9.95
N LEU A 83 1.98 -14.73 -11.01
CA LEU A 83 2.38 -15.39 -12.26
C LEU A 83 3.56 -16.32 -12.00
N ASP A 84 4.57 -15.87 -11.26
CA ASP A 84 5.75 -16.66 -10.92
C ASP A 84 5.39 -17.95 -10.17
N ILE A 85 4.44 -17.88 -9.23
CA ILE A 85 4.00 -19.04 -8.43
C ILE A 85 3.37 -20.13 -9.31
N ILE A 86 2.60 -19.75 -10.31
CA ILE A 86 1.91 -20.70 -11.19
C ILE A 86 2.76 -21.13 -12.39
N GLY A 87 3.91 -20.48 -12.62
CA GLY A 87 4.77 -20.71 -13.78
C GLY A 87 4.29 -20.02 -15.06
N ALA A 88 3.63 -18.85 -14.93
CA ALA A 88 3.21 -18.03 -16.06
C ALA A 88 4.26 -16.98 -16.44
N ASP A 89 4.50 -16.84 -17.73
CA ASP A 89 5.36 -15.80 -18.28
C ASP A 89 4.66 -14.44 -18.16
N PHE A 90 5.37 -13.44 -17.66
CA PHE A 90 4.90 -12.06 -17.69
C PHE A 90 4.83 -11.55 -19.13
N VAL A 91 3.69 -10.96 -19.50
CA VAL A 91 3.50 -10.34 -20.83
C VAL A 91 3.67 -8.83 -20.75
N ARG A 92 2.86 -8.16 -19.92
CA ARG A 92 2.90 -6.70 -19.67
C ARG A 92 1.94 -6.29 -18.56
N ASP A 93 2.12 -5.07 -18.04
CA ASP A 93 1.07 -4.39 -17.30
C ASP A 93 -0.16 -4.10 -18.20
N ILE A 94 -1.35 -4.17 -17.62
CA ILE A 94 -2.57 -3.60 -18.22
C ILE A 94 -2.46 -2.08 -18.10
N GLU A 95 -2.65 -1.38 -19.22
CA GLU A 95 -2.46 0.06 -19.27
C GLU A 95 -3.59 0.80 -18.51
N PRO A 96 -3.34 2.00 -17.95
CA PRO A 96 -4.37 2.84 -17.37
C PRO A 96 -5.52 3.11 -18.37
N GLY A 97 -6.76 2.83 -17.96
CA GLY A 97 -7.93 2.93 -18.82
C GLY A 97 -8.05 1.84 -19.90
N GLU A 98 -7.25 0.78 -19.83
CA GLU A 98 -7.38 -0.35 -20.72
C GLU A 98 -8.44 -1.35 -20.23
N LEU A 99 -9.27 -1.80 -21.17
CA LEU A 99 -10.16 -2.93 -21.03
C LEU A 99 -9.67 -4.03 -21.97
N VAL A 100 -9.19 -5.14 -21.42
CA VAL A 100 -8.81 -6.33 -22.18
C VAL A 100 -9.92 -7.37 -22.13
N VAL A 101 -10.15 -8.04 -23.26
CA VAL A 101 -11.08 -9.16 -23.41
C VAL A 101 -10.32 -10.35 -23.95
N ILE A 102 -10.35 -11.45 -23.21
CA ILE A 102 -9.75 -12.72 -23.60
C ILE A 102 -10.91 -13.67 -23.92
N ASP A 103 -10.95 -14.17 -25.14
CA ASP A 103 -11.92 -15.16 -25.60
C ASP A 103 -11.29 -16.21 -26.53
N LYS A 104 -12.11 -17.06 -27.15
CA LYS A 104 -11.64 -18.14 -28.04
C LYS A 104 -10.82 -17.67 -29.25
N THR A 105 -10.92 -16.39 -29.60
CA THR A 105 -10.16 -15.79 -30.72
C THR A 105 -8.87 -15.11 -30.28
N GLY A 106 -8.65 -14.98 -28.97
CA GLY A 106 -7.43 -14.43 -28.37
C GLY A 106 -7.70 -13.21 -27.48
N LEU A 107 -6.66 -12.38 -27.34
CA LEU A 107 -6.65 -11.15 -26.56
C LEU A 107 -7.06 -9.96 -27.44
N HIS A 108 -8.06 -9.21 -26.98
CA HIS A 108 -8.50 -7.95 -27.58
C HIS A 108 -8.31 -6.82 -26.56
N SER A 109 -7.83 -5.67 -27.01
CA SER A 109 -7.59 -4.50 -26.16
C SER A 109 -8.45 -3.32 -26.62
N PHE A 110 -9.10 -2.66 -25.66
CA PHE A 110 -9.94 -1.50 -25.87
C PHE A 110 -9.52 -0.39 -24.90
N LYS A 111 -9.58 0.86 -25.36
CA LYS A 111 -9.32 2.06 -24.54
C LYS A 111 -10.55 2.97 -24.58
N PRO A 112 -11.60 2.67 -23.81
CA PRO A 112 -12.89 3.35 -23.94
C PRO A 112 -12.96 4.71 -23.23
N PHE A 113 -11.90 5.11 -22.51
CA PHE A 113 -11.82 6.35 -21.74
C PHE A 113 -10.99 7.41 -22.44
N VAL A 114 -11.21 8.67 -22.06
CA VAL A 114 -10.34 9.77 -22.47
C VAL A 114 -8.98 9.58 -21.79
N PRO A 115 -7.85 9.64 -22.53
CA PRO A 115 -6.53 9.58 -21.93
C PRO A 115 -6.35 10.64 -20.83
N THR A 116 -5.79 10.23 -19.70
CA THR A 116 -5.52 11.10 -18.55
C THR A 116 -4.13 10.82 -17.97
N SER A 117 -3.64 11.70 -17.09
CA SER A 117 -2.39 11.46 -16.40
C SER A 117 -2.51 10.27 -15.46
N THR A 118 -1.50 9.41 -15.49
CA THR A 118 -1.42 8.24 -14.62
C THR A 118 -1.11 8.70 -13.19
N LYS A 119 -1.68 8.00 -12.22
CA LYS A 119 -1.56 8.28 -10.79
C LYS A 119 -1.45 6.96 -10.02
N PHE A 120 -0.49 6.13 -10.43
CA PHE A 120 -0.22 4.85 -9.78
C PHE A 120 0.03 5.05 -8.28
N CYS A 121 -0.48 4.16 -7.43
CA CYS A 121 -0.35 4.29 -5.99
C CYS A 121 1.10 4.08 -5.54
N VAL A 122 1.78 5.14 -5.09
CA VAL A 122 3.18 5.02 -4.62
C VAL A 122 3.30 4.10 -3.39
N PHE A 123 2.22 3.94 -2.63
CA PHE A 123 2.17 3.06 -1.45
C PHE A 123 2.33 1.56 -1.80
N GLU A 124 2.09 1.18 -3.06
CA GLU A 124 2.41 -0.18 -3.55
C GLU A 124 3.91 -0.45 -3.44
N TYR A 125 4.72 0.53 -3.84
CA TYR A 125 6.18 0.43 -3.74
C TYR A 125 6.69 0.50 -2.31
N ILE A 126 6.06 1.33 -1.45
CA ILE A 126 6.48 1.51 -0.07
C ILE A 126 6.21 0.26 0.76
N TYR A 127 5.00 -0.30 0.66
CA TYR A 127 4.52 -1.30 1.61
C TYR A 127 3.73 -2.45 0.98
N PHE A 128 2.75 -2.15 0.11
CA PHE A 128 1.66 -3.09 -0.15
C PHE A 128 2.06 -4.25 -1.08
N ALA A 129 2.75 -3.97 -2.18
CA ALA A 129 3.17 -4.99 -3.13
C ALA A 129 4.26 -5.90 -2.53
N ARG A 130 4.33 -7.15 -3.00
CA ARG A 130 5.38 -8.08 -2.56
C ARG A 130 6.73 -7.66 -3.13
N PRO A 131 7.85 -7.75 -2.37
CA PRO A 131 9.15 -7.27 -2.86
C PRO A 131 9.65 -7.95 -4.15
N ASP A 132 9.28 -9.20 -4.39
CA ASP A 132 9.60 -9.96 -5.60
C ASP A 132 8.67 -9.65 -6.79
N SER A 133 7.64 -8.81 -6.61
CA SER A 133 6.82 -8.32 -7.71
C SER A 133 7.55 -7.27 -8.54
N ASN A 134 7.26 -7.27 -9.84
CA ASN A 134 7.43 -6.12 -10.72
C ASN A 134 6.05 -5.51 -10.93
N VAL A 135 5.91 -4.22 -10.64
CA VAL A 135 4.62 -3.53 -10.75
C VAL A 135 4.86 -2.23 -11.50
N ASP A 136 4.04 -1.94 -12.51
CA ASP A 136 4.15 -0.73 -13.33
C ASP A 136 5.57 -0.56 -13.91
N GLY A 137 6.12 -1.67 -14.41
CA GLY A 137 7.47 -1.77 -14.99
C GLY A 137 8.64 -1.72 -14.01
N ARG A 138 8.42 -1.76 -12.68
CA ARG A 138 9.48 -1.59 -11.68
C ARG A 138 9.50 -2.68 -10.61
N ASN A 139 10.71 -3.13 -10.26
CA ASN A 139 10.89 -4.10 -9.18
C ASN A 139 10.71 -3.45 -7.80
N VAL A 140 9.81 -4.01 -6.99
CA VAL A 140 9.43 -3.45 -5.68
C VAL A 140 10.60 -3.49 -4.69
N TYR A 141 11.34 -4.60 -4.62
CA TYR A 141 12.50 -4.74 -3.73
C TYR A 141 13.58 -3.70 -4.03
N GLN A 142 13.89 -3.48 -5.31
CA GLN A 142 14.89 -2.49 -5.71
C GLN A 142 14.44 -1.06 -5.36
N ILE A 143 13.17 -0.73 -5.56
CA ILE A 143 12.65 0.59 -5.15
C ILE A 143 12.79 0.77 -3.64
N ARG A 144 12.36 -0.19 -2.82
CA ARG A 144 12.48 -0.06 -1.36
C ARG A 144 13.91 0.11 -0.89
N LYS A 145 14.87 -0.57 -1.52
CA LYS A 145 16.30 -0.33 -1.29
C LYS A 145 16.73 1.09 -1.66
N ASN A 146 16.25 1.62 -2.79
CA ASN A 146 16.54 3.00 -3.18
C ASN A 146 15.95 3.99 -2.17
N ILE A 147 14.72 3.75 -1.69
CA ILE A 147 14.08 4.59 -0.67
C ILE A 147 14.96 4.62 0.59
N GLY A 148 15.45 3.46 1.03
CA GLY A 148 16.39 3.38 2.15
C GLY A 148 17.68 4.17 1.93
N ALA A 149 18.24 4.11 0.72
CA ALA A 149 19.44 4.87 0.36
C ALA A 149 19.18 6.39 0.37
N GLU A 150 18.10 6.87 -0.26
CA GLU A 150 17.74 8.29 -0.20
C GLU A 150 17.50 8.77 1.24
N LEU A 151 16.82 7.95 2.05
CA LEU A 151 16.61 8.24 3.47
C LEU A 151 17.93 8.39 4.24
N ALA A 152 18.95 7.57 3.95
CA ALA A 152 20.28 7.71 4.55
C ALA A 152 21.01 8.99 4.09
N ARG A 153 20.81 9.43 2.85
CA ARG A 153 21.38 10.70 2.35
C ARG A 153 20.74 11.92 3.02
N GLU A 154 19.43 11.88 3.20
CA GLU A 154 18.66 12.96 3.83
C GLU A 154 18.83 13.00 5.35
N SER A 155 18.96 11.84 6.00
CA SER A 155 18.98 11.70 7.45
C SER A 155 20.24 10.98 7.92
N ARG A 156 21.40 11.60 7.75
CA ARG A 156 22.66 11.04 8.27
C ARG A 156 22.63 10.98 9.80
N ILE A 157 22.72 9.76 10.33
CA ILE A 157 22.75 9.47 11.76
C ILE A 157 24.04 8.72 12.06
N GLU A 158 24.77 9.16 13.07
CA GLU A 158 25.89 8.39 13.61
C GLU A 158 25.37 7.33 14.58
N ALA A 159 25.40 6.07 14.14
CA ALA A 159 24.94 4.94 14.92
C ALA A 159 25.82 3.71 14.69
N ASP A 160 25.59 2.67 15.48
CA ASP A 160 26.44 1.48 15.49
C ASP A 160 25.82 0.34 14.67
N VAL A 161 24.49 0.35 14.47
CA VAL A 161 23.76 -0.70 13.78
C VAL A 161 22.46 -0.20 13.15
N VAL A 162 22.12 -0.70 11.96
CA VAL A 162 20.83 -0.54 11.30
C VAL A 162 20.01 -1.80 11.51
N VAL A 163 18.79 -1.63 12.04
CA VAL A 163 17.88 -2.73 12.36
C VAL A 163 16.54 -2.48 11.68
N PRO A 164 16.02 -3.42 10.88
CA PRO A 164 14.69 -3.30 10.30
C PRO A 164 13.60 -3.67 11.31
N VAL A 165 12.43 -3.07 11.16
CA VAL A 165 11.16 -3.64 11.62
C VAL A 165 10.72 -4.70 10.60
N PRO A 166 10.70 -6.00 10.94
CA PRO A 166 10.35 -7.03 9.97
C PRO A 166 8.83 -7.18 9.80
N ASP A 167 8.35 -7.49 8.59
CA ASP A 167 9.14 -7.80 7.38
C ASP A 167 9.25 -6.62 6.40
N SER A 168 8.36 -5.64 6.50
CA SER A 168 8.20 -4.55 5.53
C SER A 168 9.40 -3.62 5.45
N GLY A 169 10.03 -3.30 6.58
CA GLY A 169 11.19 -2.41 6.65
C GLY A 169 12.51 -3.01 6.16
N VAL A 170 12.57 -4.32 5.90
CA VAL A 170 13.84 -5.03 5.61
C VAL A 170 14.55 -4.50 4.36
N PRO A 171 13.91 -4.35 3.18
CA PRO A 171 14.62 -3.86 2.00
C PRO A 171 15.11 -2.41 2.15
N ALA A 172 14.32 -1.55 2.80
CA ALA A 172 14.71 -0.18 3.08
C ALA A 172 15.91 -0.13 4.04
N ALA A 173 15.93 -0.97 5.07
CA ALA A 173 17.07 -1.06 5.98
C ALA A 173 18.35 -1.54 5.30
N ILE A 174 18.26 -2.51 4.38
CA ILE A 174 19.39 -2.95 3.56
C ILE A 174 19.92 -1.78 2.70
N GLY A 175 19.02 -1.01 2.09
CA GLY A 175 19.37 0.19 1.32
C GLY A 175 20.05 1.25 2.16
N TYR A 176 19.47 1.57 3.32
CA TYR A 176 19.99 2.55 4.26
C TYR A 176 21.38 2.17 4.77
N ALA A 177 21.58 0.92 5.23
CA ALA A 177 22.85 0.41 5.71
C ALA A 177 23.95 0.47 4.63
N LYS A 178 23.62 0.09 3.40
CA LYS A 178 24.56 0.16 2.28
C LYS A 178 25.01 1.59 1.99
N GLU A 179 24.09 2.54 2.02
CA GLU A 179 24.39 3.95 1.73
C GLU A 179 25.11 4.65 2.89
N SER A 180 24.72 4.37 4.14
CA SER A 180 25.32 4.99 5.33
C SER A 180 26.66 4.38 5.74
N GLY A 181 26.93 3.13 5.32
CA GLY A 181 28.08 2.34 5.77
C GLY A 181 27.92 1.74 7.17
N ILE A 182 26.77 1.90 7.81
CA ILE A 182 26.47 1.31 9.12
C ILE A 182 26.08 -0.16 8.94
N PRO A 183 26.60 -1.10 9.75
CA PRO A 183 26.26 -2.52 9.64
C PRO A 183 24.75 -2.78 9.77
N PHE A 184 24.22 -3.66 8.91
CA PHE A 184 22.85 -4.17 9.01
C PHE A 184 22.82 -5.39 9.92
N GLU A 185 21.89 -5.43 10.87
CA GLU A 185 21.67 -6.60 11.74
C GLU A 185 20.19 -6.91 11.95
N LEU A 186 19.91 -8.18 12.19
CA LEU A 186 18.58 -8.65 12.60
C LEU A 186 18.41 -8.49 14.12
N GLY A 187 18.32 -7.23 14.56
CA GLY A 187 18.06 -6.88 15.96
C GLY A 187 16.63 -7.18 16.42
N ILE A 188 15.68 -7.32 15.49
CA ILE A 188 14.31 -7.74 15.75
C ILE A 188 14.01 -8.97 14.90
N ILE A 189 13.46 -10.00 15.52
CA ILE A 189 13.07 -11.26 14.87
C ILE A 189 11.54 -11.36 14.88
N ARG A 190 10.94 -11.56 13.70
CA ARG A 190 9.52 -11.88 13.57
C ARG A 190 9.27 -13.32 13.99
N ASN A 191 8.26 -13.54 14.81
CA ASN A 191 7.76 -14.87 15.12
C ASN A 191 6.83 -15.34 13.99
N HIS A 192 7.24 -16.37 13.25
CA HIS A 192 6.48 -16.92 12.12
C HIS A 192 5.26 -17.76 12.54
N TYR A 193 5.14 -18.11 13.82
CA TYR A 193 4.09 -19.02 14.31
C TYR A 193 2.92 -18.29 14.98
N VAL A 194 2.84 -16.96 14.84
CA VAL A 194 1.74 -16.16 15.40
C VAL A 194 0.56 -16.15 14.42
N GLY A 195 -0.40 -17.04 14.66
CA GLY A 195 -1.71 -17.03 14.00
C GLY A 195 -2.69 -16.04 14.64
N ARG A 196 -3.90 -15.92 14.06
CA ARG A 196 -5.03 -15.25 14.73
C ARG A 196 -5.43 -16.10 15.94
N THR A 197 -5.11 -15.67 17.15
CA THR A 197 -5.61 -16.28 18.38
C THR A 197 -7.08 -15.91 18.57
N PHE A 198 -7.99 -16.87 18.36
CA PHE A 198 -9.45 -16.66 18.48
C PHE A 198 -9.94 -16.48 19.92
N ILE A 199 -9.09 -16.80 20.91
CA ILE A 199 -9.35 -16.67 22.33
C ILE A 199 -8.12 -16.00 22.96
N GLU A 200 -8.17 -14.68 23.15
CA GLU A 200 -7.23 -13.97 24.02
C GLU A 200 -7.89 -13.80 25.40
N PRO A 201 -7.43 -14.49 26.45
CA PRO A 201 -7.96 -14.27 27.79
C PRO A 201 -7.49 -12.90 28.31
N THR A 202 -8.45 -12.08 28.75
CA THR A 202 -8.31 -10.82 29.51
C THR A 202 -7.49 -9.66 28.88
N GLN A 203 -7.90 -8.42 29.19
CA GLN A 203 -7.27 -7.17 28.72
C GLN A 203 -5.75 -7.10 28.98
N GLN A 204 -5.24 -7.82 29.99
CA GLN A 204 -3.82 -7.87 30.33
C GLN A 204 -2.96 -8.54 29.24
N ILE A 205 -3.50 -9.49 28.48
CA ILE A 205 -2.76 -10.20 27.41
C ILE A 205 -2.76 -9.42 26.08
N ARG A 206 -3.75 -8.54 25.85
CA ARG A 206 -3.78 -7.67 24.65
C ARG A 206 -2.55 -6.77 24.51
N ASN A 207 -1.95 -6.37 25.63
CA ASN A 207 -0.72 -5.57 25.64
C ASN A 207 0.53 -6.37 25.24
N LEU A 208 0.50 -7.71 25.26
CA LEU A 208 1.58 -8.58 24.81
C LEU A 208 1.62 -8.78 23.29
N GLY A 209 0.63 -8.29 22.52
CA GLY A 209 0.49 -8.58 21.09
C GLY A 209 1.73 -8.31 20.22
N VAL A 210 2.50 -7.24 20.49
CA VAL A 210 3.75 -6.98 19.75
C VAL A 210 4.88 -7.91 20.22
N LYS A 211 4.98 -8.21 21.53
CA LYS A 211 5.95 -9.19 22.04
C LYS A 211 5.68 -10.62 21.57
N LEU A 212 4.44 -10.94 21.23
CA LEU A 212 4.09 -12.22 20.61
C LEU A 212 4.62 -12.28 19.16
N LYS A 213 4.51 -11.18 18.41
CA LYS A 213 4.87 -11.07 17.00
C LYS A 213 6.36 -10.82 16.75
N HIS A 214 7.04 -10.12 17.65
CA HIS A 214 8.41 -9.66 17.47
C HIS A 214 9.20 -9.87 18.76
N ASN A 215 10.45 -10.32 18.62
CA ASN A 215 11.39 -10.48 19.71
C ASN A 215 12.68 -9.72 19.42
N ALA A 216 13.19 -8.99 20.41
CA ALA A 216 14.45 -8.29 20.29
C ALA A 216 15.64 -9.22 20.58
N ASN A 217 16.66 -9.15 19.73
CA ASN A 217 17.93 -9.85 19.90
C ASN A 217 18.89 -8.99 20.72
N ALA A 218 18.80 -9.07 22.05
CA ALA A 218 19.56 -8.23 22.97
C ALA A 218 21.08 -8.28 22.76
N ALA A 219 21.64 -9.40 22.30
CA ALA A 219 23.07 -9.54 22.04
C ALA A 219 23.58 -8.56 20.96
N TYR A 220 22.71 -8.15 20.02
CA TYR A 220 23.03 -7.24 18.93
C TYR A 220 22.55 -5.80 19.19
N LEU A 221 21.74 -5.58 20.23
CA LEU A 221 21.17 -4.27 20.57
C LEU A 221 21.81 -3.63 21.80
N LYS A 222 22.31 -4.44 22.75
CA LYS A 222 22.81 -3.95 24.03
C LYS A 222 23.98 -2.98 23.85
N ASP A 223 23.88 -1.83 24.53
CA ASP A 223 24.86 -0.74 24.54
C ASP A 223 25.11 -0.10 23.16
N LYS A 224 24.27 -0.37 22.16
CA LYS A 224 24.37 0.17 20.79
C LYS A 224 23.45 1.37 20.57
N ARG A 225 23.89 2.30 19.71
CA ARG A 225 23.04 3.30 19.06
C ARG A 225 22.43 2.65 17.82
N VAL A 226 21.11 2.57 17.78
CA VAL A 226 20.36 1.78 16.79
C VAL A 226 19.64 2.74 15.83
N VAL A 227 19.83 2.56 14.54
CA VAL A 227 18.94 3.11 13.51
C VAL A 227 17.86 2.07 13.23
N LEU A 228 16.64 2.35 13.69
CA LEU A 228 15.46 1.52 13.50
C LEU A 228 14.72 1.97 12.25
N ILE A 229 14.62 1.10 11.24
CA ILE A 229 13.95 1.39 9.97
C ILE A 229 12.58 0.74 9.92
N ASP A 230 11.54 1.53 9.67
CA ASP A 230 10.17 1.06 9.47
C ASP A 230 9.59 1.67 8.19
N ASP A 231 8.55 1.04 7.61
CA ASP A 231 8.00 1.52 6.34
C ASP A 231 7.10 2.75 6.50
N SER A 232 6.28 2.78 7.55
CA SER A 232 5.29 3.82 7.78
C SER A 232 4.86 3.94 9.24
N ILE A 233 4.33 5.11 9.63
CA ILE A 233 3.66 5.31 10.92
C ILE A 233 2.22 5.75 10.66
N VAL A 234 1.26 4.89 10.99
CA VAL A 234 -0.18 5.20 10.86
C VAL A 234 -0.73 5.72 12.20
N ARG A 235 -0.97 4.84 13.18
CA ARG A 235 -1.46 5.19 14.52
C ARG A 235 -0.34 5.35 15.56
N GLY A 236 0.90 4.96 15.23
CA GLY A 236 2.06 5.00 16.13
C GLY A 236 2.10 3.95 17.25
N THR A 237 0.99 3.28 17.56
CA THR A 237 0.92 2.31 18.66
C THR A 237 1.87 1.13 18.51
N THR A 238 2.12 0.66 17.28
CA THR A 238 3.11 -0.39 17.00
C THR A 238 4.53 0.15 17.19
N SER A 239 4.82 1.35 16.66
CA SER A 239 6.13 1.99 16.75
C SER A 239 6.57 2.20 18.20
N VAL A 240 5.67 2.71 19.06
CA VAL A 240 5.91 2.84 20.52
C VAL A 240 6.35 1.50 21.13
N LYS A 241 5.59 0.43 20.87
CA LYS A 241 5.85 -0.90 21.43
C LYS A 241 7.16 -1.51 20.92
N ILE A 242 7.52 -1.25 19.66
CA ILE A 242 8.80 -1.71 19.09
C ILE A 242 9.96 -0.95 19.74
N VAL A 243 9.87 0.37 19.87
CA VAL A 243 10.91 1.19 20.50
C VAL A 243 11.10 0.79 21.95
N ASP A 244 10.02 0.58 22.70
CA ASP A 244 10.07 0.07 24.07
C ASP A 244 10.79 -1.29 24.15
N MET A 245 10.54 -2.18 23.19
CA MET A 245 11.20 -3.49 23.11
C MET A 245 12.70 -3.36 22.84
N VAL A 246 13.09 -2.50 21.90
CA VAL A 246 14.50 -2.25 21.54
C VAL A 246 15.25 -1.62 22.71
N ARG A 247 14.65 -0.62 23.40
CA ARG A 247 15.23 -0.03 24.61
C ARG A 247 15.34 -1.05 25.75
N SER A 248 14.30 -1.87 25.95
CA SER A 248 14.31 -2.93 26.97
C SER A 248 15.39 -3.99 26.72
N ALA A 249 15.79 -4.17 25.46
CA ALA A 249 16.89 -5.05 25.07
C ALA A 249 18.29 -4.44 25.30
N GLY A 250 18.36 -3.19 25.80
CA GLY A 250 19.59 -2.52 26.21
C GLY A 250 20.15 -1.52 25.21
N ALA A 251 19.39 -1.12 24.17
CA ALA A 251 19.85 -0.09 23.24
C ALA A 251 20.10 1.25 23.96
N LYS A 252 21.25 1.88 23.67
CA LYS A 252 21.66 3.16 24.25
C LYS A 252 20.86 4.32 23.65
N GLU A 253 20.75 4.34 22.32
CA GLU A 253 19.99 5.32 21.54
C GLU A 253 19.16 4.57 20.49
N VAL A 254 17.98 5.08 20.18
CA VAL A 254 17.08 4.57 19.15
C VAL A 254 16.68 5.73 18.24
N HIS A 255 17.20 5.71 17.02
CA HIS A 255 16.89 6.66 15.96
C HIS A 255 15.95 6.01 14.97
N MET A 256 14.71 6.49 14.87
CA MET A 256 13.72 5.90 13.98
C MET A 256 13.70 6.64 12.64
N CYS A 257 13.88 5.91 11.54
CA CYS A 257 13.77 6.44 10.19
C CYS A 257 12.68 5.71 9.41
N ILE A 258 11.76 6.48 8.83
CA ILE A 258 10.58 5.97 8.16
C ILE A 258 10.73 6.10 6.65
N SER A 259 10.57 4.98 5.93
CA SER A 259 10.73 4.91 4.48
C SER A 259 9.47 5.35 3.71
N SER A 260 8.70 6.26 4.29
CA SER A 260 7.59 6.98 3.67
C SER A 260 7.48 8.39 4.27
N PRO A 261 6.91 9.36 3.54
CA PRO A 261 6.48 10.61 4.14
C PRO A 261 5.40 10.38 5.22
N PRO A 262 5.15 11.35 6.12
CA PRO A 262 4.12 11.21 7.15
C PRO A 262 2.72 11.01 6.56
N ILE A 263 1.98 10.00 7.03
CA ILE A 263 0.60 9.71 6.60
C ILE A 263 -0.36 10.65 7.34
N THR A 264 -0.79 11.71 6.66
CA THR A 264 -1.67 12.75 7.21
C THR A 264 -3.12 12.61 6.80
N ASP A 265 -3.40 11.84 5.75
CA ASP A 265 -4.72 11.78 5.13
C ASP A 265 -5.13 10.33 4.80
N PRO A 266 -6.43 9.99 4.92
CA PRO A 266 -6.93 8.66 4.63
C PRO A 266 -6.85 8.34 3.12
N CYS A 267 -6.70 7.08 2.76
CA CYS A 267 -6.80 6.59 1.41
C CYS A 267 -8.25 6.26 1.05
N PHE A 268 -8.73 6.79 -0.08
CA PHE A 268 -10.05 6.46 -0.67
C PHE A 268 -9.93 5.54 -1.90
N TYR A 269 -8.76 4.94 -2.11
CA TYR A 269 -8.44 4.18 -3.33
C TYR A 269 -8.10 2.71 -3.05
N GLY A 270 -8.67 2.13 -1.99
CA GLY A 270 -8.57 0.70 -1.70
C GLY A 270 -7.50 0.26 -0.70
N ILE A 271 -6.77 1.19 -0.07
CA ILE A 271 -5.95 0.86 1.11
C ILE A 271 -6.78 1.18 2.36
N ASP A 272 -6.97 0.20 3.23
CA ASP A 272 -7.66 0.37 4.51
C ASP A 272 -6.82 1.26 5.43
N THR A 273 -7.24 2.51 5.58
CA THR A 273 -6.57 3.49 6.43
C THR A 273 -7.58 4.05 7.43
N PRO A 274 -7.14 4.34 8.68
CA PRO A 274 -7.99 4.96 9.68
C PRO A 274 -8.51 6.33 9.26
N GLU A 275 -9.52 6.83 9.99
CA GLU A 275 -9.97 8.21 9.84
C GLU A 275 -8.83 9.18 10.19
N ARG A 276 -8.89 10.39 9.60
CA ARG A 276 -7.85 11.42 9.77
C ARG A 276 -7.57 11.76 11.25
N SER A 277 -8.58 11.70 12.12
CA SER A 277 -8.44 11.91 13.57
C SER A 277 -7.63 10.82 14.28
N GLU A 278 -7.51 9.63 13.70
CA GLU A 278 -6.75 8.51 14.25
C GLU A 278 -5.31 8.44 13.69
N LEU A 279 -4.98 9.24 12.68
CA LEU A 279 -3.65 9.29 12.07
C LEU A 279 -2.69 10.12 12.91
N MET A 280 -1.58 9.52 13.36
CA MET A 280 -0.64 10.17 14.26
C MET A 280 -0.07 11.46 13.67
N ALA A 281 0.34 11.44 12.40
CA ALA A 281 0.94 12.59 11.73
C ALA A 281 -0.09 13.68 11.35
N ALA A 282 -1.39 13.36 11.32
CA ALA A 282 -2.43 14.35 11.11
C ALA A 282 -2.72 15.18 12.38
N GLN A 283 -2.41 14.62 13.55
CA GLN A 283 -2.68 15.22 14.85
C GLN A 283 -1.44 15.81 15.54
N ASN A 284 -0.24 15.48 15.05
CA ASN A 284 1.02 15.80 15.73
C ASN A 284 2.07 16.24 14.72
N ASP A 285 2.85 17.26 15.08
CA ASP A 285 4.08 17.57 14.35
C ASP A 285 5.17 16.52 14.63
N ARG A 286 6.27 16.59 13.88
CA ARG A 286 7.38 15.63 13.98
C ARG A 286 7.98 15.54 15.38
N GLU A 287 8.08 16.65 16.12
CA GLU A 287 8.69 16.66 17.45
C GLU A 287 7.75 16.05 18.50
N ALA A 288 6.44 16.31 18.39
CA ALA A 288 5.43 15.63 19.18
C ALA A 288 5.41 14.13 18.89
N MET A 289 5.46 13.72 17.61
CA MET A 289 5.58 12.31 17.23
C MET A 289 6.82 11.65 17.83
N ARG A 290 7.99 12.30 17.74
CA ARG A 290 9.25 11.81 18.32
C ARG A 290 9.11 11.53 19.82
N LYS A 291 8.50 12.46 20.56
CA LYS A 291 8.25 12.32 22.00
C LYS A 291 7.26 11.19 22.32
N ILE A 292 6.17 11.08 21.57
CA ILE A 292 5.16 10.03 21.77
C ILE A 292 5.77 8.65 21.50
N VAL A 293 6.53 8.51 20.42
CA VAL A 293 7.17 7.25 20.01
C VAL A 293 8.34 6.88 20.94
N GLY A 294 8.97 7.86 21.61
CA GLY A 294 10.03 7.63 22.61
C GLY A 294 11.43 7.42 22.02
N VAL A 295 11.71 8.04 20.87
CA VAL A 295 12.97 7.89 20.12
C VAL A 295 13.88 9.12 20.27
N ASP A 296 15.18 8.91 20.12
CA ASP A 296 16.21 9.95 20.20
C ASP A 296 16.13 10.89 19.00
N SER A 297 15.89 10.34 17.81
CA SER A 297 15.50 11.11 16.62
C SER A 297 14.43 10.39 15.82
N LEU A 298 13.64 11.16 15.07
CA LEU A 298 12.62 10.67 14.16
C LEU A 298 12.76 11.37 12.80
N SER A 299 13.00 10.56 11.76
CA SER A 299 13.13 11.01 10.39
C SER A 299 12.10 10.33 9.48
N PHE A 300 11.63 11.05 8.48
CA PHE A 300 10.82 10.54 7.39
C PHE A 300 11.54 10.88 6.10
N ILE A 301 11.47 10.01 5.09
CA ILE A 301 11.92 10.38 3.76
C ILE A 301 11.08 11.55 3.24
N SER A 302 11.72 12.50 2.56
CA SER A 302 11.01 13.61 1.92
C SER A 302 10.20 13.13 0.71
N PHE A 303 9.25 13.95 0.23
CA PHE A 303 8.58 13.69 -1.05
C PHE A 303 9.61 13.56 -2.19
N ASP A 304 10.58 14.46 -2.28
CA ASP A 304 11.58 14.41 -3.35
C ASP A 304 12.47 13.18 -3.24
N GLY A 305 12.86 12.79 -2.03
CA GLY A 305 13.61 11.56 -1.77
C GLY A 305 12.83 10.33 -2.22
N LEU A 306 11.53 10.26 -1.90
CA LEU A 306 10.67 9.18 -2.37
C LEU A 306 10.60 9.13 -3.90
N TYR A 307 10.40 10.27 -4.55
CA TYR A 307 10.32 10.35 -6.02
C TYR A 307 11.65 10.05 -6.71
N LYS A 308 12.78 10.45 -6.12
CA LYS A 308 14.14 10.05 -6.55
C LYS A 308 14.37 8.56 -6.47
N ALA A 309 13.92 7.93 -5.38
CA ALA A 309 14.04 6.49 -5.21
C ALA A 309 13.27 5.68 -6.28
N VAL A 310 12.16 6.24 -6.79
CA VAL A 310 11.40 5.70 -7.93
C VAL A 310 11.85 6.26 -9.29
N GLY A 311 13.02 6.90 -9.37
CA GLY A 311 13.67 7.27 -10.63
C GLY A 311 13.16 8.55 -11.30
N HIS A 312 12.62 9.49 -10.53
CA HIS A 312 12.32 10.85 -10.99
C HIS A 312 13.30 11.86 -10.37
N GLU A 313 13.38 13.09 -10.88
CA GLU A 313 14.26 14.11 -10.27
C GLU A 313 13.71 14.64 -8.93
N GLY A 314 12.39 14.59 -8.77
CA GLY A 314 11.65 15.03 -7.59
C GLY A 314 10.13 14.94 -7.84
N ARG A 315 9.34 15.39 -6.87
CA ARG A 315 7.88 15.46 -7.02
C ARG A 315 7.50 16.69 -7.84
N ASN A 316 6.73 16.50 -8.91
CA ASN A 316 6.08 17.63 -9.57
C ASN A 316 4.86 18.08 -8.75
N ASN A 317 4.91 19.29 -8.19
CA ASN A 317 3.83 19.78 -7.32
C ASN A 317 2.53 20.14 -8.05
N ASP A 318 2.61 20.50 -9.33
CA ASP A 318 1.44 20.85 -10.14
C ASP A 318 0.78 19.61 -10.75
N ASN A 319 1.57 18.58 -11.06
CA ASN A 319 1.09 17.32 -11.59
C ASN A 319 1.95 16.15 -11.09
N PRO A 320 1.70 15.65 -9.86
CA PRO A 320 2.49 14.59 -9.25
C PRO A 320 2.50 13.32 -10.10
N GLN A 321 3.65 12.69 -10.29
CA GLN A 321 3.77 11.49 -11.15
C GLN A 321 3.07 10.25 -10.58
N TYR A 322 2.80 10.23 -9.27
CA TYR A 322 2.12 9.15 -8.57
C TYR A 322 0.94 9.68 -7.76
N CYS A 323 0.04 8.78 -7.35
CA CYS A 323 -0.88 9.08 -6.26
C CYS A 323 -0.12 8.99 -4.94
N ASP A 324 0.04 10.14 -4.28
CA ASP A 324 0.62 10.30 -2.95
C ASP A 324 -0.34 10.96 -1.95
N ALA A 325 -1.65 10.89 -2.24
CA ALA A 325 -2.71 11.58 -1.51
C ALA A 325 -2.75 11.29 0.00
N CYS A 326 -2.31 10.10 0.44
CA CYS A 326 -2.23 9.77 1.87
C CYS A 326 -1.18 10.60 2.64
N PHE A 327 -0.24 11.22 1.92
CA PHE A 327 0.79 12.09 2.46
C PHE A 327 0.54 13.57 2.13
N SER A 328 -0.03 13.86 0.95
CA SER A 328 -0.16 15.21 0.41
C SER A 328 -1.56 15.82 0.61
N GLY A 329 -2.59 14.98 0.81
CA GLY A 329 -3.99 15.38 0.73
C GLY A 329 -4.47 15.74 -0.68
N ASP A 330 -3.61 15.66 -1.69
CA ASP A 330 -3.94 15.94 -3.09
C ASP A 330 -4.50 14.69 -3.77
N TYR A 331 -5.83 14.56 -3.76
CA TYR A 331 -6.53 13.42 -4.32
C TYR A 331 -6.67 13.55 -5.84
N PRO A 332 -6.05 12.66 -6.64
CA PRO A 332 -6.09 12.74 -8.09
C PRO A 332 -7.46 12.45 -8.72
N ILE A 333 -8.36 11.80 -7.99
CA ILE A 333 -9.74 11.49 -8.37
C ILE A 333 -10.64 12.25 -7.40
N ARG A 334 -11.70 12.84 -7.94
CA ARG A 334 -12.67 13.60 -7.16
C ARG A 334 -13.33 12.70 -6.11
N LEU A 335 -13.40 13.20 -4.88
CA LEU A 335 -14.07 12.52 -3.76
C LEU A 335 -15.53 12.97 -3.71
N THR A 336 -16.31 12.57 -4.71
CA THR A 336 -17.68 13.04 -4.92
C THR A 336 -18.61 12.75 -3.72
N ASP A 337 -18.35 11.65 -3.00
CA ASP A 337 -19.01 11.30 -1.76
C ASP A 337 -18.65 12.25 -0.60
N MET A 338 -17.40 12.68 -0.48
CA MET A 338 -16.98 13.64 0.54
C MET A 338 -17.47 15.07 0.24
N GLU A 339 -17.62 15.43 -1.04
CA GLU A 339 -18.13 16.73 -1.46
C GLU A 339 -19.66 16.87 -1.35
N ALA A 340 -20.40 15.76 -1.39
CA ALA A 340 -21.88 15.74 -1.39
C ALA A 340 -22.53 16.04 -0.01
N GLY A 341 -21.74 16.34 1.03
CA GLY A 341 -22.22 16.63 2.37
C GLY A 341 -22.24 15.40 3.29
N PRO A 342 -22.93 15.46 4.46
CA PRO A 342 -22.89 14.40 5.44
C PRO A 342 -23.45 13.09 4.88
N GLN A 343 -22.54 12.13 4.68
CA GLN A 343 -22.89 10.78 4.24
C GLN A 343 -23.68 10.06 5.35
N PRO A 344 -24.75 9.30 5.01
CA PRO A 344 -25.32 8.36 5.94
C PRO A 344 -24.21 7.40 6.39
N LYS A 345 -24.04 7.20 7.71
CA LYS A 345 -23.08 6.20 8.21
C LYS A 345 -23.30 4.90 7.46
N GLN A 346 -22.25 4.37 6.84
CA GLN A 346 -22.31 3.11 6.11
C GLN A 346 -22.98 2.07 7.01
N LEU A 347 -24.17 1.62 6.60
CA LEU A 347 -24.89 0.58 7.30
C LEU A 347 -24.13 -0.72 7.05
N SER A 348 -23.25 -1.08 7.98
CA SER A 348 -22.67 -2.41 7.98
C SER A 348 -23.80 -3.40 8.20
N LEU A 349 -24.08 -4.24 7.19
CA LEU A 349 -24.97 -5.40 7.30
C LEU A 349 -24.46 -6.42 8.35
N LEU A 350 -23.24 -6.23 8.87
CA LEU A 350 -22.56 -7.08 9.84
C LEU A 350 -22.48 -6.49 11.25
N LYS A 351 -23.06 -5.32 11.53
CA LYS A 351 -23.21 -4.85 12.92
C LYS A 351 -24.38 -5.58 13.57
N THR A 352 -24.16 -6.80 14.05
CA THR A 352 -24.99 -7.35 15.13
C THR A 352 -24.89 -6.41 16.32
N ARG A 353 -26.05 -5.99 16.84
CA ARG A 353 -26.15 -5.31 18.13
C ARG A 353 -25.60 -6.26 19.19
N ASP A 354 -24.46 -5.90 19.77
CA ASP A 354 -24.07 -6.33 21.12
C ASP A 354 -24.22 -5.13 22.07
#